data_AF-A0A382MRW2-F1
#
_entry.id   AF-A0A382MRW2-F1
#
_cell.length_a   1.000
_cell.length_b   1.000
_cell.length_c   1.000
_cell.angle_alpha   90.00
_cell.angle_beta   90.00
_cell.angle_gamma   90.00
#
_symmetry.space_group_name_H-M   'P 1'
#
loop_
_entity.id
_entity.type
_entity.pdbx_description
1 polymer ?
#
loop_
_entity_poly.entity_id
_entity_poly.type
_entity_poly.pdbx_seq_one_letter_code
_entity_poly.pdbx_strand_id
1 'polypeptide(L)'
;MNTSILYRVSPLAFLLLIIPLYSQLDDIGITIDSEPRLRVRDSLQFFIYEGESPVFTQTAEGGAIDFFGEKIESVSFRVMNQSGAYIIIPGKIFRQPDSDKVTATFLELMKDKPKRFFFKIISEGNVEVNSVLIFPVDQEKPGLARALEPTLGDIPKPVIISREEWGAEEPKNSYSYHPYFDRLTLHHAACCSADDLEEGKAQVYWIQDFHQNGRGWNHIGYHFLVDRAGNIY
;
A
#
# COMPACT_ATOMS: atom_id res chain seq x y z
N MET A 1 -23.15 38.45 55.07
CA MET A 1 -22.45 37.32 54.41
C MET A 1 -22.48 37.58 52.92
N ASN A 2 -21.35 38.02 52.36
CA ASN A 2 -21.20 38.39 50.96
C ASN A 2 -20.12 37.47 50.41
N THR A 3 -20.47 36.47 49.61
CA THR A 3 -19.50 35.52 49.04
C THR A 3 -19.57 35.61 47.52
N SER A 4 -18.53 36.21 46.94
CA SER A 4 -18.30 36.27 45.51
C SER A 4 -17.96 34.87 44.96
N ILE A 5 -18.63 34.44 43.90
CA ILE A 5 -18.25 33.26 43.13
C ILE A 5 -17.27 33.73 42.05
N LEU A 6 -16.00 33.43 42.25
CA LEU A 6 -14.94 33.59 41.24
C LEU A 6 -15.01 32.40 40.29
N TYR A 7 -15.36 32.64 39.03
CA TYR A 7 -15.20 31.66 37.96
C TYR A 7 -13.71 31.52 37.62
N ARG A 8 -13.10 30.38 37.99
CA ARG A 8 -11.79 29.97 37.49
C ARG A 8 -11.94 29.50 36.05
N VAL A 9 -11.46 30.29 35.09
CA VAL A 9 -11.25 29.84 33.72
C VAL A 9 -9.84 29.22 33.69
N SER A 10 -9.76 27.89 33.70
CA SER A 10 -8.49 27.20 33.39
C SER A 10 -8.23 27.32 31.89
N PRO A 11 -7.07 27.82 31.44
CA PRO A 11 -6.71 27.72 30.04
C PRO A 11 -6.33 26.26 29.75
N LEU A 12 -7.16 25.59 28.95
CA LEU A 12 -6.85 24.28 28.41
C LEU A 12 -5.77 24.47 27.34
N ALA A 13 -4.51 24.24 27.71
CA ALA A 13 -3.41 24.22 26.75
C ALA A 13 -3.59 23.01 25.83
N PHE A 14 -3.99 23.25 24.58
CA PHE A 14 -4.02 22.23 23.54
C PHE A 14 -2.56 21.93 23.15
N LEU A 15 -2.02 20.84 23.70
CA LEU A 15 -0.76 20.30 23.24
C LEU A 15 -1.02 19.73 21.84
N LEU A 16 -0.69 20.47 20.78
CA LEU A 16 -0.61 19.92 19.44
C LEU A 16 0.55 18.92 19.43
N LEU A 17 0.24 17.65 19.71
CA LEU A 17 1.08 16.54 19.33
C LEU A 17 1.08 16.53 17.80
N ILE A 18 2.09 17.15 17.20
CA ILE A 18 2.46 16.89 15.81
C ILE A 18 3.02 15.47 15.82
N ILE A 19 2.12 14.49 15.74
CA ILE A 19 2.50 13.15 15.31
C ILE A 19 2.89 13.34 13.85
N PRO A 20 4.12 12.98 13.42
CA PRO A 20 4.42 12.93 12.01
C PRO A 20 3.40 11.99 11.36
N LEU A 21 2.44 12.56 10.63
CA LEU A 21 1.54 11.85 9.75
C LEU A 21 2.39 11.43 8.55
N TYR A 22 3.14 10.34 8.71
CA TYR A 22 3.70 9.64 7.57
C TYR A 22 2.51 9.22 6.70
N SER A 23 2.53 9.52 5.40
CA SER A 23 1.53 9.03 4.46
C SER A 23 1.67 7.51 4.42
N GLN A 24 0.89 6.86 5.26
CA GLN A 24 0.97 5.45 5.58
C GLN A 24 0.35 4.68 4.42
N LEU A 25 1.17 3.98 3.63
CA LEU A 25 0.73 2.94 2.69
C LEU A 25 0.45 1.62 3.44
N ASP A 26 -0.17 1.68 4.62
CA ASP A 26 -0.55 0.45 5.34
C ASP A 26 -1.66 -0.33 4.62
N ASP A 27 -2.22 0.23 3.54
CA ASP A 27 -3.14 -0.43 2.63
C ASP A 27 -2.59 -1.73 2.03
N ILE A 28 -1.28 -1.78 1.80
CA ILE A 28 -0.65 -2.83 0.98
C ILE A 28 0.40 -3.63 1.75
N GLY A 29 0.83 -3.20 2.93
CA GLY A 29 1.88 -3.89 3.68
C GLY A 29 2.12 -3.25 5.05
N ILE A 30 2.92 -3.91 5.87
CA ILE A 30 3.29 -3.40 7.19
C ILE A 30 4.66 -2.75 7.05
N THR A 31 4.74 -1.45 7.34
CA THR A 31 6.03 -0.75 7.46
C THR A 31 6.80 -1.29 8.66
N ILE A 32 8.02 -1.78 8.42
CA ILE A 32 8.91 -2.33 9.46
C ILE A 32 10.14 -1.48 9.70
N ASP A 33 10.45 -0.57 8.77
CA ASP A 33 11.49 0.45 8.90
C ASP A 33 11.05 1.69 8.13
N SER A 34 11.07 2.86 8.77
CA SER A 34 10.64 4.14 8.18
C SER A 34 11.80 5.09 7.88
N GLU A 35 13.05 4.71 8.18
CA GLU A 35 14.26 5.46 7.84
C GLU A 35 15.44 4.48 7.67
N PRO A 36 15.38 3.60 6.65
CA PRO A 36 16.37 2.54 6.50
C PRO A 36 17.76 3.11 6.21
N ARG A 37 18.77 2.55 6.89
CA ARG A 37 20.16 2.94 6.67
C ARG A 37 20.66 2.38 5.36
N LEU A 38 21.26 3.25 4.55
CA LEU A 38 21.80 2.90 3.23
C LEU A 38 23.32 2.99 3.20
N ARG A 39 23.93 2.06 2.47
CA ARG A 39 25.28 2.23 1.94
C ARG A 39 25.16 2.71 0.49
N VAL A 40 25.70 3.88 0.21
CA VAL A 40 25.73 4.45 -1.15
C VAL A 40 27.14 4.32 -1.72
N ARG A 41 27.22 3.88 -2.98
CA ARG A 41 28.46 3.85 -3.75
C ARG A 41 28.24 4.53 -5.08
N ASP A 42 29.21 5.34 -5.45
CA ASP A 42 29.28 5.97 -6.76
C ASP A 42 30.08 5.07 -7.71
N SER A 43 29.58 4.93 -8.94
CA SER A 43 30.25 4.35 -10.09
C SER A 43 30.06 5.34 -11.23
N LEU A 44 31.01 5.45 -12.16
CA LEU A 44 31.12 6.52 -13.18
C LEU A 44 29.82 6.98 -13.89
N GLN A 45 28.77 6.16 -13.92
CA GLN A 45 27.46 6.48 -14.49
C GLN A 45 26.26 6.20 -13.56
N PHE A 46 26.45 5.53 -12.42
CA PHE A 46 25.36 5.04 -11.58
C PHE A 46 25.67 5.18 -10.10
N PHE A 47 24.63 5.53 -9.33
CA PHE A 47 24.60 5.37 -7.89
C PHE A 47 24.04 3.99 -7.53
N ILE A 48 24.72 3.31 -6.61
CA ILE A 48 24.32 2.01 -6.07
C ILE A 48 23.95 2.20 -4.60
N TYR A 49 22.67 2.00 -4.27
CA TYR A 49 22.15 2.05 -2.91
C TYR A 49 21.90 0.63 -2.42
N GLU A 50 22.46 0.27 -1.27
CA GLU A 50 22.27 -1.04 -0.66
C GLU A 50 21.76 -0.87 0.78
N GLY A 51 20.74 -1.63 1.15
CA GLY A 51 20.17 -1.64 2.49
C GLY A 51 19.65 -3.02 2.89
N GLU A 52 19.17 -3.13 4.12
CA GLU A 52 18.55 -4.34 4.65
C GLU A 52 17.29 -3.99 5.46
N SER A 53 16.35 -4.93 5.50
CA SER A 53 15.25 -4.86 6.44
C SER A 53 15.74 -5.16 7.86
N PRO A 54 15.09 -4.64 8.91
CA PRO A 54 15.24 -5.18 10.25
C PRO A 54 14.81 -6.66 10.29
N VAL A 55 15.20 -7.36 11.34
CA VAL A 55 14.70 -8.73 11.57
C VAL A 55 13.24 -8.65 12.00
N PHE A 56 12.39 -9.44 11.35
CA PHE A 56 10.97 -9.51 11.68
C PHE A 56 10.49 -10.94 11.98
N THR A 57 9.40 -11.05 12.72
CA THR A 57 8.86 -12.33 13.21
C THR A 57 7.63 -12.80 12.45
N GLN A 58 6.85 -11.88 11.89
CA GLN A 58 5.64 -12.14 11.12
C GLN A 58 5.97 -12.92 9.84
N THR A 59 5.15 -13.92 9.49
CA THR A 59 5.28 -14.58 8.18
C THR A 59 4.87 -13.61 7.09
N ALA A 60 5.71 -13.50 6.07
CA ALA A 60 5.48 -12.58 4.96
C ALA A 60 5.56 -13.33 3.63
N GLU A 61 4.68 -13.00 2.70
CA GLU A 61 4.66 -13.54 1.34
C GLU A 61 5.45 -12.68 0.33
N GLY A 62 6.07 -11.62 0.84
CA GLY A 62 6.91 -10.72 0.07
C GLY A 62 7.27 -9.50 0.89
N GLY A 63 7.77 -8.49 0.20
CA GLY A 63 8.08 -7.21 0.79
C GLY A 63 8.25 -6.14 -0.27
N ALA A 64 8.43 -4.93 0.21
CA ALA A 64 8.64 -3.77 -0.64
C ALA A 64 9.60 -2.77 -0.01
N ILE A 65 10.10 -1.87 -0.85
CA ILE A 65 10.72 -0.62 -0.41
C ILE A 65 10.02 0.53 -1.14
N ASP A 66 9.74 1.60 -0.40
CA ASP A 66 9.29 2.86 -0.96
C ASP A 66 10.43 3.87 -0.93
N PHE A 67 10.57 4.62 -2.01
CA PHE A 67 11.62 5.61 -2.16
C PHE A 67 11.22 6.67 -3.18
N PHE A 68 11.90 7.82 -3.15
CA PHE A 68 11.79 8.84 -4.19
C PHE A 68 12.94 8.70 -5.19
N GLY A 69 12.64 8.76 -6.49
CA GLY A 69 13.68 8.77 -7.53
C GLY A 69 13.16 8.63 -8.97
N GLU A 70 13.68 9.45 -9.86
CA GLU A 70 13.20 9.53 -11.25
C GLU A 70 13.87 8.49 -12.18
N LYS A 71 15.17 8.21 -12.05
CA LYS A 71 15.96 7.42 -13.01
C LYS A 71 16.46 6.09 -12.47
N ILE A 72 15.53 5.24 -12.11
CA ILE A 72 15.81 3.91 -11.55
C ILE A 72 16.08 2.94 -12.69
N GLU A 73 17.30 2.40 -12.72
CA GLU A 73 17.73 1.39 -13.70
C GLU A 73 17.25 0.01 -13.28
N SER A 74 17.46 -0.36 -12.01
CA SER A 74 16.97 -1.64 -11.49
C SER A 74 16.87 -1.65 -9.97
N VAL A 75 16.01 -2.52 -9.46
CA VAL A 75 15.97 -2.91 -8.05
C VAL A 75 16.09 -4.42 -7.98
N SER A 76 16.86 -4.93 -7.03
CA SER A 76 16.89 -6.36 -6.72
C SER A 76 16.86 -6.61 -5.22
N PHE A 77 16.24 -7.72 -4.85
CA PHE A 77 16.09 -8.18 -3.48
C PHE A 77 16.89 -9.45 -3.28
N ARG A 78 17.61 -9.55 -2.18
CA ARG A 78 18.26 -10.79 -1.75
C ARG A 78 17.56 -11.31 -0.51
N VAL A 79 16.97 -12.49 -0.64
CA VAL A 79 16.09 -13.10 0.36
C VAL A 79 16.59 -14.50 0.67
N MET A 80 16.45 -14.95 1.92
CA MET A 80 16.69 -16.35 2.26
C MET A 80 15.43 -17.15 1.94
N ASN A 81 15.55 -18.13 1.05
CA ASN A 81 14.44 -19.01 0.69
C ASN A 81 14.23 -20.09 1.78
N GLN A 82 13.20 -20.92 1.59
CA GLN A 82 12.84 -21.99 2.53
C GLN A 82 13.90 -23.11 2.65
N SER A 83 14.84 -23.22 1.70
CA SER A 83 15.97 -24.16 1.81
C SER A 83 17.16 -23.58 2.58
N GLY A 84 17.06 -22.35 3.10
CA GLY A 84 18.14 -21.65 3.80
C GLY A 84 19.20 -21.04 2.86
N ALA A 85 18.96 -21.05 1.56
CA ALA A 85 19.85 -20.45 0.56
C ALA A 85 19.42 -19.01 0.25
N TYR A 86 20.39 -18.12 0.03
CA TYR A 86 20.08 -16.79 -0.47
C TYR A 86 19.82 -16.82 -1.97
N ILE A 87 18.68 -16.28 -2.38
CA ILE A 87 18.31 -16.05 -3.77
C ILE A 87 18.26 -14.56 -4.06
N ILE A 88 18.47 -14.18 -5.32
CA ILE A 88 18.30 -12.80 -5.80
C ILE A 88 17.05 -12.76 -6.67
N ILE A 89 16.15 -11.85 -6.35
CA ILE A 89 14.87 -11.64 -7.02
C ILE A 89 14.90 -10.26 -7.66
N PRO A 90 14.70 -10.14 -8.98
CA PRO A 90 14.48 -8.85 -9.62
C PRO A 90 13.22 -8.18 -9.03
N GLY A 91 13.36 -6.95 -8.56
CA GLY A 91 12.25 -6.17 -8.05
C GLY A 91 11.35 -5.68 -9.16
N LYS A 92 10.03 -5.74 -8.95
CA LYS A 92 9.08 -5.05 -9.82
C LYS A 92 8.94 -3.61 -9.36
N ILE A 93 9.06 -2.66 -10.28
CA ILE A 93 9.11 -1.22 -10.00
C ILE A 93 7.77 -0.60 -10.42
N PHE A 94 7.10 0.05 -9.48
CA PHE A 94 5.85 0.77 -9.68
C PHE A 94 6.08 2.24 -9.38
N ARG A 95 5.88 3.10 -10.37
CA ARG A 95 5.96 4.55 -10.20
C ARG A 95 4.57 5.07 -9.92
N GLN A 96 4.38 5.76 -8.81
CA GLN A 96 3.08 6.32 -8.48
C GLN A 96 2.76 7.46 -9.48
N PRO A 97 1.54 7.51 -10.04
CA PRO A 97 1.08 8.62 -10.85
C PRO A 97 1.33 9.98 -10.17
N ASP A 98 1.76 10.96 -10.95
CA ASP A 98 1.96 12.35 -10.54
C ASP A 98 2.89 12.56 -9.33
N SER A 99 3.83 11.63 -9.13
CA SER A 99 4.80 11.66 -8.04
C SER A 99 6.14 11.02 -8.42
N ASP A 100 7.22 11.46 -7.79
CA ASP A 100 8.53 10.79 -7.86
C ASP A 100 8.61 9.55 -6.95
N LYS A 101 7.51 9.22 -6.28
CA LYS A 101 7.42 8.05 -5.40
C LYS A 101 7.44 6.78 -6.23
N VAL A 102 8.32 5.87 -5.83
CA VAL A 102 8.52 4.57 -6.43
C VAL A 102 8.40 3.52 -5.34
N THR A 103 7.64 2.47 -5.65
CA THR A 103 7.58 1.26 -4.85
C THR A 103 8.22 0.12 -5.63
N ALA A 104 9.21 -0.52 -5.05
CA ALA A 104 9.76 -1.76 -5.61
C ALA A 104 9.36 -2.94 -4.74
N THR A 105 8.84 -4.01 -5.36
CA THR A 105 8.31 -5.17 -4.63
C THR A 105 8.98 -6.48 -5.05
N PHE A 106 8.88 -7.48 -4.18
CA PHE A 106 9.13 -8.88 -4.49
C PHE A 106 8.08 -9.77 -3.81
N LEU A 107 7.83 -10.94 -4.39
CA LEU A 107 6.96 -11.97 -3.82
C LEU A 107 7.81 -13.22 -3.57
N GLU A 108 8.05 -13.53 -2.30
CA GLU A 108 8.75 -14.72 -1.84
C GLU A 108 8.32 -15.02 -0.41
N LEU A 109 7.92 -16.26 -0.16
CA LEU A 109 7.37 -16.67 1.12
C LEU A 109 8.47 -16.88 2.17
N MET A 110 8.53 -15.94 3.13
CA MET A 110 9.43 -15.95 4.28
C MET A 110 8.71 -16.46 5.53
N LYS A 111 8.89 -17.76 5.83
CA LYS A 111 8.31 -18.43 7.02
C LYS A 111 9.34 -18.61 8.15
N ASP A 112 10.50 -19.17 7.82
CA ASP A 112 11.50 -19.62 8.79
C ASP A 112 12.31 -18.47 9.40
N LYS A 113 12.75 -18.62 10.65
CA LYS A 113 13.44 -17.56 11.41
C LYS A 113 14.97 -17.76 11.43
N PRO A 114 15.77 -16.67 11.49
CA PRO A 114 15.36 -15.26 11.46
C PRO A 114 15.05 -14.75 10.05
N LYS A 115 14.03 -13.90 9.90
CA LYS A 115 13.62 -13.33 8.62
C LYS A 115 14.18 -11.93 8.45
N ARG A 116 14.81 -11.71 7.31
CA ARG A 116 15.25 -10.41 6.80
C ARG A 116 15.43 -10.50 5.29
N PHE A 117 15.42 -9.37 4.62
CA PHE A 117 15.84 -9.28 3.23
C PHE A 117 16.77 -8.09 3.03
N PHE A 118 17.51 -8.12 1.93
CA PHE A 118 18.41 -7.06 1.51
C PHE A 118 17.91 -6.51 0.18
N PHE A 119 18.18 -5.25 -0.09
CA PHE A 119 17.82 -4.64 -1.36
C PHE A 119 19.00 -3.87 -1.94
N LYS A 120 18.99 -3.77 -3.27
CA LYS A 120 19.94 -3.00 -4.06
C LYS A 120 19.18 -2.21 -5.11
N ILE A 121 19.44 -0.91 -5.17
CA ILE A 121 18.90 0.01 -6.17
C ILE A 121 20.07 0.52 -7.00
N ILE A 122 19.94 0.44 -8.32
CA ILE A 122 20.86 1.06 -9.29
C ILE A 122 20.09 2.21 -9.94
N SER A 123 20.66 3.41 -9.92
CA SER A 123 19.99 4.62 -10.39
C SER A 123 21.00 5.58 -11.04
N GLU A 124 20.59 6.28 -12.09
CA GLU A 124 21.35 7.41 -12.66
C GLU A 124 21.13 8.72 -11.90
N GLY A 125 20.15 8.76 -11.00
CA GLY A 125 19.80 9.90 -10.16
C GLY A 125 19.90 9.61 -8.67
N ASN A 126 19.71 10.65 -7.86
CA ASN A 126 19.60 10.51 -6.41
C ASN A 126 18.36 9.69 -6.04
N VAL A 127 18.50 8.89 -4.99
CA VAL A 127 17.40 8.10 -4.41
C VAL A 127 17.33 8.37 -2.92
N GLU A 128 16.13 8.62 -2.43
CA GLU A 128 15.82 8.72 -1.01
C GLU A 128 14.88 7.58 -0.61
N VAL A 129 15.40 6.59 0.12
CA VAL A 129 14.57 5.46 0.59
C VAL A 129 13.83 5.87 1.84
N ASN A 130 12.50 5.82 1.76
CA ASN A 130 11.60 6.23 2.83
C ASN A 130 11.29 5.05 3.75
N SER A 131 10.94 3.90 3.20
CA SER A 131 10.45 2.81 4.05
C SER A 131 10.72 1.42 3.49
N VAL A 132 10.73 0.46 4.40
CA VAL A 132 10.80 -0.96 4.12
C VAL A 132 9.53 -1.60 4.66
N LEU A 133 8.84 -2.36 3.80
CA LEU A 133 7.57 -2.98 4.12
C LEU A 133 7.65 -4.50 3.97
N ILE A 134 6.81 -5.21 4.72
CA ILE A 134 6.52 -6.63 4.52
C ILE A 134 5.07 -6.83 4.11
N PHE A 135 4.83 -7.87 3.31
CA PHE A 135 3.51 -8.31 2.93
C PHE A 135 3.09 -9.45 3.85
N PRO A 136 2.27 -9.22 4.88
CA PRO A 136 1.82 -10.30 5.75
C PRO A 136 0.98 -11.31 4.96
N VAL A 137 1.04 -12.57 5.38
CA VAL A 137 0.09 -13.59 4.89
C VAL A 137 -1.23 -13.38 5.60
N ASP A 138 -2.25 -13.01 4.82
CA ASP A 138 -3.61 -12.84 5.32
C ASP A 138 -4.35 -14.18 5.33
N GLN A 139 -5.02 -14.48 6.45
CA GLN A 139 -5.90 -15.64 6.54
C GLN A 139 -7.34 -15.18 6.43
N GLU A 140 -7.96 -15.49 5.30
CA GLU A 140 -9.39 -15.28 5.11
C GLU A 140 -10.16 -16.16 6.12
N LYS A 141 -11.02 -15.52 6.92
CA LYS A 141 -11.98 -16.22 7.76
C LYS A 141 -13.31 -16.21 7.02
N PRO A 142 -13.84 -17.37 6.60
CA PRO A 142 -15.15 -17.42 5.97
C PRO A 142 -16.17 -16.89 6.96
N GLY A 143 -16.89 -15.83 6.60
CA GLY A 143 -17.98 -15.36 7.44
C GLY A 143 -19.22 -16.21 7.28
N LEU A 144 -20.14 -16.03 8.22
CA LEU A 144 -21.39 -16.77 8.25
C LEU A 144 -22.34 -16.20 7.20
N ALA A 145 -22.80 -17.04 6.28
CA ALA A 145 -23.84 -16.68 5.32
C ALA A 145 -25.13 -16.29 6.07
N ARG A 146 -25.69 -15.13 5.71
CA ARG A 146 -26.98 -14.66 6.20
C ARG A 146 -27.83 -14.29 4.99
N ALA A 147 -29.11 -14.65 5.00
CA ALA A 147 -30.05 -14.17 3.99
C ALA A 147 -30.12 -12.63 4.05
N LEU A 148 -30.00 -11.99 2.89
CA LEU A 148 -30.23 -10.56 2.74
C LEU A 148 -31.71 -10.33 2.50
N GLU A 149 -32.31 -9.43 3.27
CA GLU A 149 -33.66 -8.95 3.04
C GLU A 149 -33.59 -7.66 2.20
N PRO A 150 -34.28 -7.58 1.06
CA PRO A 150 -34.30 -6.37 0.27
C PRO A 150 -34.96 -5.24 1.07
N THR A 151 -34.23 -4.15 1.27
CA THR A 151 -34.79 -2.92 1.84
C THR A 151 -35.28 -2.03 0.71
N LEU A 152 -36.52 -1.56 0.82
CA LEU A 152 -37.05 -0.53 -0.08
C LEU A 152 -36.45 0.82 0.32
N GLY A 153 -35.78 1.48 -0.61
CA GLY A 153 -35.29 2.84 -0.46
C GLY A 153 -35.51 3.62 -1.75
N ASP A 154 -35.94 4.87 -1.65
CA ASP A 154 -36.21 5.76 -2.79
C ASP A 154 -34.93 6.42 -3.35
N ILE A 155 -33.75 5.88 -3.03
CA ILE A 155 -32.47 6.43 -3.48
C ILE A 155 -32.14 5.83 -4.85
N PRO A 156 -32.01 6.63 -5.91
CA PRO A 156 -31.62 6.11 -7.22
C PRO A 156 -30.22 5.51 -7.14
N LYS A 157 -30.03 4.36 -7.82
CA LYS A 157 -28.72 3.72 -7.93
C LYS A 157 -27.73 4.71 -8.56
N PRO A 158 -26.54 4.92 -7.98
CA PRO A 158 -25.53 5.78 -8.59
C PRO A 158 -25.01 5.18 -9.90
N VAL A 159 -24.50 6.04 -10.78
CA VAL A 159 -23.76 5.59 -11.98
C VAL A 159 -22.45 4.95 -11.51
N ILE A 160 -22.17 3.76 -12.03
CA ILE A 160 -20.94 3.01 -11.75
C ILE A 160 -20.21 2.87 -13.08
N ILE A 161 -18.97 3.33 -13.13
CA ILE A 161 -18.05 3.12 -14.25
C ILE A 161 -17.59 1.68 -14.16
N SER A 162 -18.04 0.87 -15.10
CA SER A 162 -17.77 -0.56 -15.10
C SER A 162 -16.28 -0.85 -15.30
N ARG A 163 -15.90 -2.07 -14.93
CA ARG A 163 -14.57 -2.63 -15.18
C ARG A 163 -14.11 -2.47 -16.63
N GLU A 164 -15.01 -2.67 -17.59
CA GLU A 164 -14.70 -2.48 -19.00
C GLU A 164 -14.40 -1.01 -19.32
N GLU A 165 -15.19 -0.08 -18.77
CA GLU A 165 -15.06 1.36 -19.04
C GLU A 165 -13.76 1.98 -18.49
N TRP A 166 -13.21 1.46 -17.40
CA TRP A 166 -11.91 1.91 -16.86
C TRP A 166 -10.72 1.05 -17.32
N GLY A 167 -10.95 0.00 -18.11
CA GLY A 167 -9.88 -0.82 -18.70
C GLY A 167 -9.30 -1.88 -17.77
N ALA A 168 -10.12 -2.47 -16.91
CA ALA A 168 -9.69 -3.49 -15.95
C ALA A 168 -9.10 -4.74 -16.62
N GLU A 169 -7.95 -5.18 -16.12
CA GLU A 169 -7.45 -6.53 -16.42
C GLU A 169 -8.32 -7.61 -15.76
N GLU A 170 -8.28 -8.83 -16.31
CA GLU A 170 -8.95 -9.99 -15.74
C GLU A 170 -8.36 -10.37 -14.36
N PRO A 171 -9.15 -10.96 -13.45
CA PRO A 171 -8.62 -11.50 -12.20
C PRO A 171 -7.65 -12.66 -12.47
N LYS A 172 -6.65 -12.83 -11.60
CA LYS A 172 -5.62 -13.88 -11.76
C LYS A 172 -6.18 -15.30 -11.55
N ASN A 173 -7.29 -15.41 -10.83
CA ASN A 173 -8.01 -16.62 -10.43
C ASN A 173 -9.52 -16.31 -10.28
N SER A 174 -10.34 -17.35 -10.20
CA SER A 174 -11.78 -17.23 -9.94
C SER A 174 -12.08 -16.67 -8.54
N TYR A 175 -13.15 -15.88 -8.43
CA TYR A 175 -13.67 -15.44 -7.13
C TYR A 175 -14.58 -16.48 -6.47
N SER A 176 -14.58 -16.49 -5.14
CA SER A 176 -15.69 -17.01 -4.36
C SER A 176 -16.80 -15.95 -4.28
N TYR A 177 -18.05 -16.39 -4.19
CA TYR A 177 -19.16 -15.48 -4.00
C TYR A 177 -19.14 -14.94 -2.56
N HIS A 178 -19.15 -13.61 -2.39
CA HIS A 178 -19.27 -12.97 -1.08
C HIS A 178 -20.74 -13.07 -0.61
N PRO A 179 -21.08 -13.90 0.39
CA PRO A 179 -22.47 -14.32 0.59
C PRO A 179 -23.33 -13.34 1.40
N TYR A 180 -22.76 -12.26 1.93
CA TYR A 180 -23.44 -11.28 2.79
C TYR A 180 -22.82 -9.89 2.63
N PHE A 181 -23.60 -8.82 2.71
CA PHE A 181 -23.07 -7.44 2.74
C PHE A 181 -23.74 -6.68 3.89
N ASP A 182 -23.34 -6.98 5.13
CA ASP A 182 -23.93 -6.38 6.35
C ASP A 182 -23.00 -5.38 7.03
N ARG A 183 -21.83 -5.13 6.43
CA ARG A 183 -20.83 -4.17 6.88
C ARG A 183 -20.28 -3.43 5.67
N LEU A 184 -19.92 -2.18 5.91
CA LEU A 184 -19.16 -1.36 4.98
C LEU A 184 -17.88 -0.91 5.68
N THR A 185 -16.75 -1.13 5.01
CA THR A 185 -15.46 -0.58 5.43
C THR A 185 -15.14 0.58 4.51
N LEU A 186 -14.96 1.76 5.09
CA LEU A 186 -14.43 2.91 4.37
C LEU A 186 -12.89 2.87 4.45
N HIS A 187 -12.25 2.94 3.29
CA HIS A 187 -10.79 3.02 3.15
C HIS A 187 -10.43 4.25 2.32
N HIS A 188 -9.25 4.82 2.56
CA HIS A 188 -8.60 5.69 1.57
C HIS A 188 -7.55 4.85 0.85
N ALA A 189 -7.28 5.07 -0.43
CA ALA A 189 -6.32 4.22 -1.19
C ALA A 189 -4.84 4.46 -0.85
N ALA A 190 -4.57 5.39 0.07
CA ALA A 190 -3.24 5.86 0.50
C ALA A 190 -2.25 6.29 -0.61
N CYS A 191 -2.69 6.31 -1.87
CA CYS A 191 -1.94 6.72 -3.04
C CYS A 191 -2.86 7.48 -3.99
N CYS A 192 -2.25 8.38 -4.75
CA CYS A 192 -2.83 9.14 -5.86
C CYS A 192 -4.09 9.95 -5.50
N SER A 193 -4.49 10.85 -6.39
CA SER A 193 -5.77 11.53 -6.32
C SER A 193 -6.20 11.93 -7.71
N ALA A 194 -7.44 11.66 -8.09
CA ALA A 194 -7.98 12.03 -9.38
C ALA A 194 -9.01 13.16 -9.21
N ASP A 195 -8.87 14.22 -10.01
CA ASP A 195 -9.79 15.34 -10.08
C ASP A 195 -10.78 15.23 -11.25
N ASP A 196 -10.56 14.29 -12.18
CA ASP A 196 -11.49 13.97 -13.27
C ASP A 196 -11.58 12.48 -13.62
N LEU A 197 -12.51 12.16 -14.53
CA LEU A 197 -12.82 10.78 -14.93
C LEU A 197 -11.62 10.05 -15.54
N GLU A 198 -10.84 10.71 -16.37
CA GLU A 198 -9.74 10.07 -17.11
C GLU A 198 -8.54 9.83 -16.18
N GLU A 199 -8.24 10.79 -15.31
CA GLU A 199 -7.30 10.58 -14.20
C GLU A 199 -7.75 9.43 -13.30
N GLY A 200 -9.05 9.37 -12.96
CA GLY A 200 -9.57 8.33 -12.08
C GLY A 200 -9.50 6.94 -12.70
N LYS A 201 -9.80 6.79 -14.00
CA LYS A 201 -9.59 5.51 -14.72
C LYS A 201 -8.13 5.08 -14.68
N ALA A 202 -7.21 6.01 -14.97
CA ALA A 202 -5.78 5.73 -14.97
C ALA A 202 -5.27 5.30 -13.57
N GLN A 203 -5.75 5.95 -12.51
CA GLN A 203 -5.37 5.63 -11.13
C GLN A 203 -5.96 4.30 -10.66
N VAL A 204 -7.23 4.02 -10.95
CA VAL A 204 -7.85 2.73 -10.62
C VAL A 204 -7.12 1.59 -11.33
N TYR A 205 -6.74 1.78 -12.59
CA TYR A 205 -5.91 0.83 -13.33
C TYR A 205 -4.52 0.64 -12.68
N TRP A 206 -3.84 1.72 -12.31
CA TRP A 206 -2.54 1.64 -11.62
C TRP A 206 -2.64 0.88 -10.29
N ILE A 207 -3.68 1.14 -9.49
CA ILE A 207 -3.94 0.43 -8.24
C ILE A 207 -4.16 -1.06 -8.51
N GLN A 208 -4.92 -1.41 -9.56
CA GLN A 208 -5.09 -2.80 -9.96
C GLN A 208 -3.75 -3.45 -10.32
N ASP A 209 -2.95 -2.81 -11.16
CA ASP A 209 -1.65 -3.32 -11.59
C ASP A 209 -0.74 -3.56 -10.38
N PHE A 210 -0.67 -2.60 -9.46
CA PHE A 210 0.08 -2.75 -8.22
C PHE A 210 -0.45 -3.91 -7.37
N HIS A 211 -1.75 -4.02 -7.14
CA HIS A 211 -2.34 -5.10 -6.35
C HIS A 211 -2.08 -6.47 -6.97
N GLN A 212 -2.30 -6.62 -8.27
CA GLN A 212 -2.13 -7.90 -8.95
C GLN A 212 -0.65 -8.28 -9.11
N ASN A 213 0.14 -7.36 -9.65
CA ASN A 213 1.48 -7.66 -10.12
C ASN A 213 2.55 -7.30 -9.10
N GLY A 214 2.29 -6.33 -8.21
CA GLY A 214 3.20 -5.93 -7.13
C GLY A 214 2.96 -6.69 -5.83
N ARG A 215 1.69 -6.79 -5.40
CA ARG A 215 1.27 -7.42 -4.15
C ARG A 215 0.86 -8.90 -4.31
N GLY A 216 0.63 -9.35 -5.53
CA GLY A 216 0.29 -10.75 -5.85
C GLY A 216 -1.18 -11.11 -5.59
N TRP A 217 -2.04 -10.11 -5.39
CA TRP A 217 -3.46 -10.33 -5.17
C TRP A 217 -4.19 -10.81 -6.43
N ASN A 218 -5.36 -11.38 -6.22
CA ASN A 218 -6.18 -11.85 -7.32
C ASN A 218 -6.60 -10.70 -8.27
N HIS A 219 -6.94 -9.56 -7.68
CA HIS A 219 -7.43 -8.36 -8.35
C HIS A 219 -7.26 -7.15 -7.41
N ILE A 220 -7.84 -6.02 -7.78
CA ILE A 220 -7.91 -4.83 -6.93
C ILE A 220 -8.58 -5.16 -5.59
N GLY A 221 -7.99 -4.72 -4.48
CA GLY A 221 -8.46 -5.04 -3.12
C GLY A 221 -9.73 -4.31 -2.66
N TYR A 222 -10.39 -3.56 -3.55
CA TYR A 222 -11.57 -2.77 -3.23
C TYR A 222 -12.79 -3.24 -4.03
N HIS A 223 -13.97 -3.17 -3.42
CA HIS A 223 -15.23 -3.44 -4.13
C HIS A 223 -15.66 -2.26 -4.99
N PHE A 224 -15.42 -1.04 -4.51
CA PHE A 224 -15.67 0.22 -5.20
C PHE A 224 -14.58 1.21 -4.84
N LEU A 225 -14.25 2.10 -5.78
CA LEU A 225 -13.43 3.28 -5.52
C LEU A 225 -14.23 4.55 -5.85
N VAL A 226 -13.93 5.64 -5.16
CA VAL A 226 -14.56 6.94 -5.38
C VAL A 226 -13.46 8.00 -5.51
N ASP A 227 -13.48 8.76 -6.60
CA ASP A 227 -12.54 9.86 -6.83
C ASP A 227 -13.05 11.20 -6.28
N ARG A 228 -12.30 12.28 -6.47
CA ARG A 228 -12.66 13.62 -5.96
C ARG A 228 -13.75 14.29 -6.80
N ALA A 229 -13.96 13.85 -8.03
CA ALA A 229 -15.06 14.27 -8.88
C ALA A 229 -16.39 13.58 -8.52
N GLY A 230 -16.35 12.54 -7.68
CA GLY A 230 -17.51 11.75 -7.27
C GLY A 230 -17.84 10.61 -8.22
N ASN A 231 -16.94 10.25 -9.14
CA ASN A 231 -17.06 9.07 -9.97
C ASN A 231 -16.89 7.81 -9.12
N ILE A 232 -17.66 6.77 -9.43
CA ILE A 232 -17.61 5.47 -8.74
C ILE A 232 -17.17 4.41 -9.74
N TYR A 233 -16.14 3.64 -9.38
CA TYR A 233 -15.52 2.58 -10.19
C TYR A 233 -15.73 1.21 -9.55
#